data_AF-F3FWC1-F1
#
_entry.id   AF-F3FWC1-F1
#
_cell.length_a   1.000
_cell.length_b   1.000
_cell.length_c   1.000
_cell.angle_alpha   90.00
_cell.angle_beta   90.00
_cell.angle_gamma   90.00
#
_symmetry.space_group_name_H-M   'P 1'
#
loop_
_entity.id
_entity.type
_entity.pdbx_description
1 polymer ?
#
loop_
_entity_poly.entity_id
_entity_poly.type
_entity_poly.pdbx_seq_one_letter_code
_entity_poly.pdbx_strand_id
1 'polypeptide(L)'
;RQRIDIEQFYVADHAGSVMDKVLESLTAAGQRGVRIRFLLEEKGLKLSDPQTLERLRAIPNLTLRVLPYAKLTGSGIIHAKFLVVDGRQAFIGS
;
A
#
# COMPACT_ATOMS: atom_id res chain seq x y z
N ARG A 1 5.10 17.92 -0.23
CA ARG A 1 5.34 16.53 0.22
C ARG A 1 6.25 15.87 -0.79
N GLN A 2 7.19 15.06 -0.36
CA GLN A 2 8.21 14.41 -1.19
C GLN A 2 8.06 12.88 -1.20
N ARG A 3 7.57 12.28 -0.10
CA ARG A 3 7.51 10.82 0.07
C ARG A 3 6.31 10.35 0.87
N ILE A 4 5.76 9.23 0.45
CA ILE A 4 4.73 8.47 1.16
C ILE A 4 5.20 7.01 1.30
N ASP A 5 5.16 6.46 2.50
CA ASP A 5 5.37 5.02 2.75
C ASP A 5 4.10 4.41 3.33
N ILE A 6 3.65 3.32 2.74
CA ILE A 6 2.46 2.60 3.15
C ILE A 6 2.86 1.15 3.36
N GLU A 7 2.34 0.53 4.41
CA GLU A 7 2.38 -0.91 4.60
C GLU A 7 0.99 -1.39 4.98
N GLN A 8 0.56 -2.48 4.32
CA GLN A 8 -0.75 -3.10 4.51
C GLN A 8 -0.61 -4.62 4.38
N PHE A 9 -1.50 -5.35 5.07
CA PHE A 9 -1.56 -6.80 4.92
C PHE A 9 -2.14 -7.20 3.55
N TYR A 10 -3.28 -6.61 3.14
CA TYR A 10 -3.94 -6.85 1.85
C TYR A 10 -4.55 -5.55 1.32
N VAL A 11 -4.99 -5.54 0.06
CA VAL A 11 -5.71 -4.42 -0.53
C VAL A 11 -6.96 -4.91 -1.23
N ALA A 12 -8.12 -4.37 -0.86
CA ALA A 12 -9.39 -4.73 -1.49
C ALA A 12 -10.27 -3.49 -1.58
N ASP A 13 -11.10 -3.46 -2.60
CA ASP A 13 -12.11 -2.44 -2.82
C ASP A 13 -13.49 -3.11 -3.02
N HIS A 14 -14.55 -2.36 -2.76
CA HIS A 14 -15.92 -2.75 -3.04
C HIS A 14 -16.77 -1.50 -3.30
N ALA A 15 -17.92 -1.66 -3.96
CA ALA A 15 -18.82 -0.55 -4.21
C ALA A 15 -19.22 0.15 -2.89
N GLY A 16 -19.10 1.49 -2.87
CA GLY A 16 -19.40 2.32 -1.70
C GLY A 16 -18.27 2.40 -0.66
N SER A 17 -17.12 1.76 -0.90
CA SER A 17 -15.95 1.94 -0.04
C SER A 17 -15.28 3.31 -0.24
N VAL A 18 -14.43 3.71 0.71
CA VAL A 18 -13.61 4.94 0.58
C VAL A 18 -12.33 4.73 -0.24
N MET A 19 -12.06 3.50 -0.69
CA MET A 19 -10.81 3.12 -1.34
C MET A 19 -10.61 3.83 -2.67
N ASP A 20 -11.67 4.11 -3.43
CA ASP A 20 -11.59 4.93 -4.64
C ASP A 20 -10.93 6.29 -4.37
N LYS A 21 -11.36 6.98 -3.31
CA LYS A 21 -10.78 8.28 -2.91
C LYS A 21 -9.32 8.15 -2.49
N VAL A 22 -8.95 7.03 -1.87
CA VAL A 22 -7.55 6.74 -1.50
C VAL A 22 -6.71 6.57 -2.76
N LEU A 23 -7.16 5.76 -3.72
CA LEU A 23 -6.46 5.51 -4.98
C LEU A 23 -6.33 6.79 -5.81
N GLU A 24 -7.37 7.61 -5.89
CA GLU A 24 -7.33 8.93 -6.53
C GLU A 24 -6.31 9.86 -5.86
N SER A 25 -6.30 9.91 -4.52
CA SER A 25 -5.37 10.76 -3.75
C SER A 25 -3.91 10.33 -3.95
N LEU A 26 -3.66 9.02 -3.97
CA LEU A 26 -2.33 8.46 -4.26
C LEU A 26 -1.92 8.72 -5.71
N THR A 27 -2.85 8.60 -6.66
CA THR A 27 -2.63 8.93 -8.08
C THR A 27 -2.22 10.39 -8.25
N ALA A 28 -2.98 11.31 -7.67
CA ALA A 28 -2.69 12.74 -7.73
C ALA A 28 -1.35 13.07 -7.05
N ALA A 29 -1.00 12.41 -5.95
CA ALA A 29 0.32 12.56 -5.32
C ALA A 29 1.44 12.08 -6.25
N GLY A 30 1.28 10.91 -6.86
CA GLY A 30 2.18 10.37 -7.85
C GLY A 30 2.43 11.31 -9.03
N GLN A 31 1.36 11.87 -9.60
CA GLN A 31 1.42 12.84 -10.69
C GLN A 31 2.17 14.13 -10.31
N ARG A 32 2.09 14.57 -9.05
CA ARG A 32 2.86 15.72 -8.53
C ARG A 32 4.34 15.38 -8.27
N GLY A 33 4.79 14.16 -8.55
CA GLY A 33 6.18 13.73 -8.33
C GLY A 33 6.47 13.20 -6.92
N VAL A 34 5.44 12.95 -6.10
CA VAL A 34 5.64 12.33 -4.79
C VAL A 34 6.07 10.88 -4.97
N ARG A 35 7.17 10.47 -4.33
CA ARG A 35 7.61 9.07 -4.33
C ARG A 35 6.75 8.27 -3.37
N ILE A 36 6.11 7.21 -3.86
CA ILE A 36 5.24 6.37 -3.05
C ILE A 36 5.84 4.97 -2.97
N ARG A 37 6.01 4.45 -1.76
CA ARG A 37 6.38 3.05 -1.53
C ARG A 37 5.22 2.35 -0.85
N PHE A 38 4.70 1.32 -1.48
CA PHE A 38 3.63 0.49 -0.94
C PHE A 38 4.20 -0.90 -0.66
N LEU A 39 4.15 -1.33 0.60
CA LEU A 39 4.60 -2.64 1.06
C LEU A 39 3.38 -3.51 1.32
N LEU A 40 3.42 -4.73 0.79
CA LEU A 40 2.36 -5.72 0.97
C LEU A 40 2.98 -7.02 1.48
N GLU A 41 2.34 -7.69 2.42
CA GLU A 41 2.73 -9.04 2.81
C GLU A 41 2.36 -10.07 1.73
N GLU A 42 3.28 -11.01 1.44
CA GLU A 42 3.11 -12.06 0.43
C GLU A 42 1.84 -12.91 0.67
N LYS A 43 1.56 -13.30 1.91
CA LYS A 43 0.34 -14.08 2.22
C LYS A 43 -0.95 -13.29 2.00
N GLY A 44 -0.91 -11.96 2.09
CA GLY A 44 -2.06 -11.10 1.86
C GLY A 44 -2.38 -10.86 0.38
N LEU A 45 -1.51 -11.25 -0.55
CA LEU A 45 -1.82 -11.21 -1.99
C LEU A 45 -3.07 -12.01 -2.35
N LYS A 46 -3.24 -13.20 -1.75
CA LYS A 46 -4.40 -14.06 -2.00
C LYS A 46 -5.72 -13.48 -1.47
N LEU A 47 -5.63 -12.55 -0.53
CA LEU A 47 -6.77 -11.84 0.06
C LEU A 47 -7.01 -10.48 -0.61
N SER A 48 -6.09 -10.06 -1.49
CA SER A 48 -6.19 -8.79 -2.19
C SER A 48 -7.05 -8.93 -3.43
N ASP A 49 -7.79 -7.88 -3.75
CA ASP A 49 -8.54 -7.77 -4.98
C ASP A 49 -7.58 -7.54 -6.17
N PRO A 50 -7.60 -8.38 -7.22
CA PRO A 50 -6.71 -8.24 -8.37
C PRO A 50 -6.82 -6.89 -9.08
N GLN A 51 -8.05 -6.37 -9.24
CA GLN A 51 -8.28 -5.10 -9.92
C GLN A 51 -7.71 -3.93 -9.11
N THR A 52 -7.85 -3.96 -7.79
CA THR A 52 -7.26 -2.98 -6.87
C THR A 52 -5.73 -3.01 -6.91
N LEU A 53 -5.12 -4.21 -6.99
CA LEU A 53 -3.68 -4.36 -7.18
C LEU A 53 -3.20 -3.77 -8.51
N GLU A 54 -3.94 -3.98 -9.60
CA GLU A 54 -3.64 -3.38 -10.90
C GLU A 54 -3.72 -1.84 -10.85
N ARG A 55 -4.79 -1.30 -10.27
CA ARG A 55 -4.96 0.15 -10.07
C ARG A 55 -3.81 0.75 -9.26
N LEU A 56 -3.38 0.09 -8.17
CA LEU A 56 -2.23 0.54 -7.39
C LEU A 56 -0.92 0.54 -8.20
N ARG A 57 -0.66 -0.52 -8.98
CA ARG A 57 0.54 -0.61 -9.83
C ARG A 57 0.57 0.46 -10.92
N ALA A 58 -0.60 0.92 -11.37
CA ALA A 58 -0.71 1.98 -12.37
C ALA A 58 -0.43 3.39 -11.84
N ILE A 59 -0.32 3.58 -10.52
CA ILE A 59 -0.09 4.89 -9.91
C ILE A 59 1.32 5.41 -10.27
N PRO A 60 1.45 6.61 -10.84
CA PRO A 60 2.76 7.20 -11.14
C PRO A 60 3.62 7.33 -9.89
N ASN A 61 4.94 7.08 -10.01
CA ASN A 61 5.89 7.16 -8.89
C ASN A 61 5.60 6.24 -7.69
N LEU A 62 4.68 5.28 -7.83
CA LEU A 62 4.44 4.24 -6.83
C LEU A 62 5.27 2.99 -7.13
N THR A 63 5.97 2.50 -6.12
CA THR A 63 6.58 1.16 -6.14
C THR A 63 5.84 0.25 -5.18
N LEU A 64 5.15 -0.75 -5.71
CA LEU A 64 4.56 -1.84 -4.94
C LEU A 64 5.61 -2.92 -4.72
N ARG A 65 5.90 -3.25 -3.46
CA ARG A 65 6.79 -4.35 -3.09
C ARG A 65 6.06 -5.35 -2.24
N VAL A 66 6.13 -6.61 -2.66
CA VAL A 66 5.66 -7.74 -1.87
C VAL A 66 6.81 -8.23 -0.99
N LEU A 67 6.57 -8.36 0.30
CA LEU A 67 7.53 -8.82 1.29
C LEU A 67 7.21 -10.27 1.64
N PRO A 68 8.10 -11.23 1.39
CA PRO A 68 7.88 -12.63 1.75
C PRO A 68 8.36 -12.89 3.17
N TYR A 69 7.67 -12.35 4.18
CA TYR A 69 8.17 -12.33 5.56
C TYR A 69 8.50 -13.73 6.10
N ALA A 70 7.67 -14.71 5.79
CA ALA A 70 7.89 -16.09 6.20
C ALA A 70 9.21 -16.71 5.66
N LYS A 71 9.78 -16.20 4.55
CA LYS A 71 11.10 -16.64 4.07
C LYS A 71 12.25 -16.18 4.95
N LEU A 72 12.06 -15.09 5.70
CA LEU A 72 13.06 -14.56 6.64
C LEU A 72 12.99 -15.27 8.00
N THR A 73 11.77 -15.57 8.47
CA THR A 73 11.52 -16.02 9.85
C THR A 73 11.11 -17.49 9.95
N GLY A 74 10.93 -18.19 8.83
CA GLY A 74 10.40 -19.55 8.75
C GLY A 74 8.87 -19.65 8.94
N SER A 75 8.20 -18.61 9.46
CA SER A 75 6.74 -18.58 9.67
C SER A 75 6.22 -17.15 9.91
N GLY A 76 4.90 -16.98 10.12
CA GLY A 76 4.30 -15.68 10.43
C GLY A 76 3.97 -14.82 9.21
N ILE A 77 3.64 -13.54 9.49
CA ILE A 77 3.24 -12.49 8.54
C ILE A 77 3.68 -11.12 9.05
N ILE A 78 3.78 -10.12 8.17
CA ILE A 78 3.71 -8.72 8.57
C ILE A 78 2.23 -8.35 8.67
N HIS A 79 1.81 -7.87 9.84
CA HIS A 79 0.42 -7.49 10.12
C HIS A 79 0.29 -6.04 10.62
N ALA A 80 1.35 -5.26 10.43
CA ALA A 80 1.29 -3.82 10.64
C ALA A 80 0.37 -3.17 9.59
N LYS A 81 -0.12 -1.98 9.91
CA LYS A 81 -0.79 -1.10 8.96
C LYS A 81 -0.41 0.31 9.31
N PHE A 82 0.28 0.96 8.40
CA PHE A 82 0.66 2.35 8.61
C PHE A 82 0.79 3.10 7.30
N LEU A 83 0.75 4.43 7.43
CA LEU A 83 1.05 5.40 6.40
C LEU A 83 1.98 6.44 7.03
N VAL A 84 3.14 6.68 6.43
CA VAL A 84 4.09 7.72 6.84
C VAL A 84 4.24 8.74 5.71
N VAL A 85 4.11 10.02 6.05
CA VAL A 85 4.28 11.15 5.13
C VAL A 85 5.54 11.92 5.49
N ASP A 86 6.46 12.01 4.53
CA ASP A 86 7.73 12.76 4.63
C ASP A 86 8.61 12.40 5.84
N GLY A 87 8.35 11.25 6.50
CA GLY A 87 9.01 10.87 7.75
C GLY A 87 8.64 11.75 8.95
N ARG A 88 7.56 12.54 8.85
CA ARG A 88 7.17 13.56 9.85
C ARG A 88 5.81 13.31 10.47
N GLN A 89 4.92 12.62 9.76
CA GLN A 89 3.59 12.29 10.23
C GLN A 89 3.32 10.82 9.93
N ALA A 90 2.75 10.10 10.89
CA ALA A 90 2.35 8.72 10.74
C ALA A 90 0.88 8.55 11.14
N PHE A 91 0.20 7.68 10.41
CA PHE A 91 -1.09 7.12 10.77
C PHE A 91 -0.89 5.62 10.96
N ILE A 92 -1.40 5.08 12.07
CA ILE A 92 -1.23 3.67 12.44
C ILE A 92 -2.61 3.16 12.82
N GLY A 93 -2.93 1.94 12.42
CA GLY A 93 -4.23 1.33 12.69
C GLY A 93 -4.21 -0.19 12.59
N SER A 94 -5.39 -0.79 12.69
CA SER A 94 -5.62 -2.24 12.63
C SER A 94 -6.49 -2.63 11.45
#